data_AF-A0A7C4QRU8-F1
#
_entry.id   AF-A0A7C4QRU8-F1
#
_cell.length_a   1.000
_cell.length_b   1.000
_cell.length_c   1.000
_cell.angle_alpha   90.00
_cell.angle_beta   90.00
_cell.angle_gamma   90.00
#
_symmetry.space_group_name_H-M   'P 1'
#
loop_
_entity.id
_entity.type
_entity.pdbx_description
1 polymer ?
#
loop_
_entity_poly.entity_id
_entity_poly.type
_entity_poly.pdbx_seq_one_letter_code
_entity_poly.pdbx_strand_id
1 'polypeptide(L)'
;MKCQELMAALNDYLDGAESSALCQEFQRHLRDCPACQVVVDNVRHTILLCKDGQTYEIPAPCREKLRQALREKWRQKHPSAA
;
A
#
# COMPACT_ATOMS: atom_id res chain seq x y z
N MET A 1 -14.66 -8.34 -6.67
CA MET A 1 -14.76 -7.39 -7.79
C MET A 1 -14.20 -7.98 -9.08
N LYS A 2 -14.75 -7.56 -10.22
CA LYS A 2 -14.23 -7.82 -11.58
C LYS A 2 -13.11 -6.82 -11.93
N CYS A 3 -12.31 -7.12 -12.95
CA CYS A 3 -11.23 -6.23 -13.40
C CYS A 3 -11.72 -4.81 -13.75
N GLN A 4 -12.87 -4.69 -14.42
CA GLN A 4 -13.46 -3.39 -14.76
C GLN A 4 -13.85 -2.56 -13.54
N GLU A 5 -14.41 -3.22 -12.50
CA GLU A 5 -14.76 -2.57 -11.24
C GLU A 5 -13.49 -2.09 -10.51
N LEU A 6 -12.40 -2.88 -10.57
CA LEU A 6 -11.10 -2.49 -9.99
C LEU A 6 -10.53 -1.26 -10.70
N MET A 7 -10.60 -1.21 -12.03
CA MET A 7 -10.14 -0.06 -12.80
C MET A 7 -10.96 1.20 -12.50
N ALA A 8 -12.27 1.08 -12.37
CA ALA A 8 -13.14 2.22 -12.05
C ALA A 8 -12.83 2.81 -10.66
N ALA A 9 -12.50 1.96 -9.69
CA ALA A 9 -12.19 2.37 -8.31
C ALA A 9 -10.69 2.63 -8.06
N LEU A 10 -9.84 2.60 -9.10
CA LEU A 10 -8.39 2.63 -8.92
C LEU A 10 -7.89 3.96 -8.36
N ASN A 11 -8.45 5.08 -8.83
CA ASN A 11 -8.06 6.40 -8.32
C ASN A 11 -8.43 6.55 -6.84
N ASP A 12 -9.66 6.20 -6.47
CA ASP A 12 -10.13 6.27 -5.08
C ASP A 12 -9.26 5.42 -4.13
N TYR A 13 -8.83 4.24 -4.60
CA TYR A 13 -7.90 3.38 -3.88
C TYR A 13 -6.50 4.02 -3.72
N LEU A 14 -5.96 4.64 -4.77
CA LEU A 14 -4.64 5.26 -4.75
C LEU A 14 -4.59 6.56 -3.93
N ASP A 15 -5.68 7.33 -3.95
CA ASP A 15 -5.83 8.56 -3.17
C ASP A 15 -6.11 8.28 -1.68
N GLY A 16 -6.23 7.01 -1.30
CA GLY A 16 -6.49 6.57 0.08
C GLY A 16 -7.86 7.01 0.59
N ALA A 17 -8.78 7.32 -0.33
CA ALA A 17 -10.06 7.95 -0.02
C ALA A 17 -11.07 6.97 0.59
N GLU A 18 -10.86 5.65 0.52
CA GLU A 18 -11.89 4.70 0.97
C GLU A 18 -11.44 3.50 1.81
N SER A 19 -12.43 3.08 2.60
CA SER A 19 -12.48 2.15 3.72
C SER A 19 -11.67 0.85 3.60
N SER A 20 -11.39 0.27 4.78
CA SER A 20 -10.72 -1.03 4.92
C SER A 20 -11.37 -2.18 4.12
N ALA A 21 -12.66 -2.08 3.77
CA ALA A 21 -13.38 -3.07 2.98
C ALA A 21 -12.98 -3.06 1.49
N LEU A 22 -12.91 -1.89 0.86
CA LEU A 22 -12.50 -1.75 -0.55
C LEU A 22 -11.04 -2.20 -0.72
N CYS A 23 -10.18 -1.82 0.23
CA CYS A 23 -8.79 -2.29 0.27
C CYS A 23 -8.68 -3.83 0.34
N GLN A 24 -9.55 -4.50 1.10
CA GLN A 24 -9.57 -5.96 1.18
C GLN A 24 -10.05 -6.63 -0.12
N GLU A 25 -11.01 -6.02 -0.83
CA GLU A 25 -11.44 -6.51 -2.14
C GLU A 25 -10.38 -6.35 -3.21
N PHE A 26 -9.70 -5.21 -3.24
CA PHE A 26 -8.53 -4.99 -4.10
C PHE A 26 -7.45 -6.03 -3.83
N GLN A 27 -7.06 -6.21 -2.56
CA GLN A 27 -6.03 -7.18 -2.19
C GLN A 27 -6.40 -8.61 -2.57
N ARG A 28 -7.68 -9.00 -2.44
CA ARG A 28 -8.16 -10.31 -2.91
C ARG A 28 -7.99 -10.44 -4.41
N HIS A 29 -8.50 -9.48 -5.18
CA HIS A 29 -8.42 -9.53 -6.64
C HIS A 29 -6.97 -9.54 -7.15
N LEU A 30 -6.10 -8.71 -6.59
CA LEU A 30 -4.70 -8.62 -7.02
C LEU A 30 -3.90 -9.90 -6.72
N ARG A 31 -4.28 -10.70 -5.72
CA ARG A 31 -3.66 -12.01 -5.48
C ARG A 31 -4.00 -13.02 -6.58
N ASP A 32 -5.22 -12.94 -7.13
CA ASP A 32 -5.74 -13.94 -8.06
C ASP A 32 -5.67 -13.48 -9.53
N CYS A 33 -5.25 -12.24 -9.80
CA CYS A 33 -5.22 -11.66 -11.14
C CYS A 33 -3.87 -10.97 -11.46
N PRO A 34 -2.92 -11.70 -12.10
CA PRO A 34 -1.62 -11.14 -12.50
C PRO A 34 -1.73 -9.95 -13.45
N ALA A 35 -2.74 -9.93 -14.32
CA ALA A 35 -2.96 -8.82 -15.26
C ALA A 35 -3.26 -7.51 -14.53
N CYS A 36 -4.13 -7.53 -13.52
CA CYS A 36 -4.43 -6.35 -12.72
C CYS A 36 -3.25 -5.94 -11.83
N GLN A 37 -2.43 -6.89 -11.38
CA GLN A 37 -1.19 -6.59 -10.65
C GLN A 37 -0.23 -5.75 -11.51
N VAL A 38 0.02 -6.17 -12.75
CA VAL A 38 0.87 -5.42 -13.69
C VAL A 38 0.33 -4.01 -13.93
N VAL A 39 -0.99 -3.85 -14.09
CA VAL A 39 -1.61 -2.53 -14.29
C VAL A 39 -1.39 -1.63 -13.09
N VAL A 40 -1.67 -2.11 -11.87
CA VAL A 40 -1.51 -1.31 -10.64
C VAL A 40 -0.05 -0.92 -10.43
N ASP A 41 0.89 -1.83 -10.69
CA ASP A 41 2.32 -1.55 -10.55
C ASP A 41 2.80 -0.51 -11.58
N ASN A 42 2.33 -0.60 -12.84
CA ASN A 42 2.60 0.42 -13.86
C ASN A 42 2.05 1.79 -13.48
N VAL A 43 0.87 1.85 -12.87
CA VAL A 43 0.29 3.12 -12.41
C VAL A 43 1.13 3.71 -11.28
N ARG A 44 1.59 2.90 -10.31
CA ARG A 44 2.52 3.36 -9.25
C ARG A 44 3.82 3.91 -9.81
N HIS A 45 4.42 3.22 -10.78
CA HIS A 45 5.63 3.70 -11.46
C HIS A 45 5.37 5.00 -12.23
N THR A 46 4.23 5.11 -12.92
CA THR A 46 3.85 6.35 -13.60
C THR A 46 3.72 7.51 -12.61
N ILE A 47 3.08 7.29 -11.45
CA ILE A 47 2.99 8.30 -10.39
C ILE A 47 4.38 8.75 -9.91
N LEU A 48 5.32 7.80 -9.74
CA LEU A 48 6.69 8.11 -9.34
C LEU A 48 7.42 8.95 -10.41
N LEU A 49 7.29 8.57 -11.69
CA LEU A 49 7.87 9.30 -12.82
C LEU A 49 7.27 10.71 -12.94
N CYS A 50 5.95 10.86 -12.79
CA CYS A 50 5.27 12.16 -12.80
C CYS A 50 5.71 13.06 -11.64
N LYS A 51 6.14 12.48 -10.52
CA LYS A 51 6.74 13.21 -9.40
C LYS A 51 8.23 13.51 -9.61
N ASP A 52 8.77 13.34 -10.83
CA ASP A 52 10.20 13.51 -11.14
C ASP A 52 11.12 12.63 -10.28
N GLY A 53 10.63 11.44 -9.91
CA GLY A 53 11.34 10.56 -8.97
C GLY A 53 11.50 11.15 -7.56
N GLN A 54 10.82 12.26 -7.23
CA GLN A 54 10.88 12.85 -5.89
C GLN A 54 10.26 11.90 -4.87
N THR A 55 11.12 11.21 -4.16
CA THR A 55 10.76 10.50 -2.94
C THR A 55 10.77 11.48 -1.78
N TYR A 56 9.66 11.62 -1.08
CA TYR A 56 9.63 12.44 0.13
C TYR A 56 10.38 11.71 1.25
N GLU A 57 11.36 12.40 1.83
CA GLU A 57 11.93 11.94 3.08
C GLU A 57 10.86 11.91 4.16
N ILE A 58 10.65 10.75 4.77
CA ILE A 58 9.80 10.64 5.95
C ILE A 58 10.44 11.48 7.06
N PRO A 59 9.76 12.47 7.66
CA PRO A 59 10.35 13.27 8.73
C PRO A 59 10.93 12.39 9.84
N ALA A 60 12.11 12.74 10.36
CA ALA A 60 12.77 12.00 11.45
C ALA A 60 11.83 11.58 12.61
N PRO A 61 10.97 12.47 13.16
CA PRO A 61 10.03 12.06 14.21
C PRO A 61 9.01 11.01 13.76
N CYS A 62 8.59 11.03 12.49
CA CYS A 62 7.71 10.01 11.92
C CYS A 62 8.44 8.67 11.74
N ARG A 63 9.68 8.69 11.23
CA ARG A 63 10.52 7.48 11.13
C ARG A 63 10.70 6.79 12.48
N GLU A 64 10.98 7.57 13.51
CA GLU A 64 11.27 7.02 14.84
C GLU A 64 10.01 6.46 15.52
N LYS A 65 8.88 7.15 15.40
CA LYS A 65 7.57 6.61 15.82
C LYS A 65 7.24 5.31 15.11
N LEU A 66 7.43 5.24 13.78
CA LEU A 66 7.17 4.03 13.00
C LEU A 66 8.07 2.87 13.46
N ARG A 67 9.38 3.11 13.61
CA ARG A 67 10.32 2.09 14.08
C ARG A 67 9.97 1.59 15.48
N GLN A 68 9.60 2.48 16.39
CA GLN A 68 9.18 2.10 17.73
C GLN A 68 7.94 1.22 17.71
N ALA A 69 6.90 1.62 16.96
CA ALA A 69 5.67 0.85 16.81
C ALA A 69 5.93 -0.55 16.22
N LEU A 70 6.77 -0.65 15.19
CA LEU A 70 7.16 -1.92 14.59
C LEU A 70 7.89 -2.82 15.58
N ARG A 71 8.86 -2.29 16.36
CA ARG A 71 9.58 -3.06 17.38
C ARG A 71 8.66 -3.54 18.50
N GLU A 72 7.71 -2.70 18.92
CA GLU A 72 6.75 -3.07 19.95
C GLU A 72 5.84 -4.20 19.49
N LYS A 73 5.27 -4.08 18.29
CA LYS A 73 4.46 -5.15 17.68
C LYS A 73 5.24 -6.44 17.47
N TRP A 74 6.52 -6.34 17.09
CA TRP A 74 7.40 -7.49 16.98
C TRP A 74 7.57 -8.23 18.32
N ARG A 75 7.88 -7.51 19.41
CA ARG A 75 8.01 -8.10 20.75
C ARG A 75 6.72 -8.76 21.23
N GLN A 76 5.56 -8.14 20.96
CA GLN A 76 4.25 -8.71 21.29
C GLN A 76 4.03 -10.05 20.58
N LYS A 77 4.46 -10.16 19.31
CA LYS A 77 4.29 -11.36 18.49
C LYS A 77 5.36 -12.43 18.74
N HIS A 78 6.55 -12.02 19.18
CA HIS A 78 7.72 -12.88 19.41
C HIS A 78 8.35 -12.64 20.79
N PRO A 79 7.68 -13.03 21.90
CA PRO A 79 8.15 -12.76 23.26
C PRO A 79 9.42 -13.51 23.66
N SER A 80 9.80 -14.58 22.94
CA SER A 80 10.97 -15.43 23.24
C SER A 80 12.28 -14.96 22.58
N ALA A 81 12.27 -13.88 21.80
CA ALA A 81 13.44 -13.37 21.09
C ALA A 81 14.03 -12.09 21.73
N ALA A 82 13.66 -11.81 22.99
CA ALA A 82 14.11 -10.65 23.76
C ALA A 82 15.24 -11.02 24.72
#